data_AF-A0A524E252-F1
#
_entry.id   AF-A0A524E252-F1
#
_cell.length_a   1.000
_cell.length_b   1.000
_cell.length_c   1.000
_cell.angle_alpha   90.00
_cell.angle_beta   90.00
_cell.angle_gamma   90.00
#
_symmetry.space_group_name_H-M   'P 1'
#
loop_
_entity.id
_entity.type
_entity.pdbx_description
1 polymer ?
#
loop_
_entity_poly.entity_id
_entity_poly.type
_entity_poly.pdbx_seq_one_letter_code
_entity_poly.pdbx_strand_id
1 'polypeptide(L)'
;MKQIELRKREELKDYMEKRKSDAFKLLEEAEVFLNQAKYDEALEFYHSAELILNEIHYPTDIIRSSIHKVQEKKREQELLKQREIEIQIQREREEREFQTKISENIETEKERLKVKKLRIEKEEELKGRIKKRREEAFSILDTAQKCIDNKDYDKAIENYRRAELMLNEIHYPTDSIRQAISRAMKIKEEIEKAKELELQRELERLEGERELVSLLEERKRQEKEQKMAHQLALQEREKVIEEQMSYREAAYNLLEEAGKYLKTRLPNYEKAIGLYFQARNLLAEKIGWEPEIENLNNLIRDLQAEKAKYLESQRIEAQTQLKRQQEYEEFQDEMRRKRLDYERQMEDQRLKLKEFEDQKKLEEELKSKGFKLIDEAKRYADFKEFDKAYYLFDKAINHFREIGWSDQIHYIETEIKNTKIFEEKAQREELEVKKMQEEVQEKLKREIHERKKEAAQMKVTVEEVGDLAEEVNNMIRSREDSLRLAEIRREEQIKDEAKQFSSSMGKMLGIKQELLSELKKAKEEEQKKKEDLEKQKEKEKVDEIKRMLRDMKKK
;
A
#
# COMPACT_ATOMS: atom_id res chain seq x y z
N MET A 1 88.72 30.52 -16.83
CA MET A 1 87.38 31.10 -17.12
C MET A 1 86.38 30.08 -17.66
N LYS A 2 86.68 29.28 -18.69
CA LYS A 2 85.77 28.25 -19.23
C LYS A 2 85.16 27.27 -18.20
N GLN A 3 85.92 26.84 -17.18
CA GLN A 3 85.39 25.92 -16.14
C GLN A 3 84.36 26.57 -15.20
N ILE A 4 84.44 27.88 -14.95
CA ILE A 4 83.47 28.60 -14.08
C ILE A 4 82.15 28.81 -14.83
N GLU A 5 82.21 29.10 -16.13
CA GLU A 5 81.02 29.19 -16.98
C GLU A 5 80.29 27.84 -17.11
N LEU A 6 81.04 26.74 -17.22
CA LEU A 6 80.48 25.38 -17.22
C LEU A 6 79.74 25.07 -15.92
N ARG A 7 80.35 25.34 -14.76
CA ARG A 7 79.72 25.13 -13.44
C ARG A 7 78.44 25.93 -13.27
N LYS A 8 78.44 27.23 -13.63
CA LYS A 8 77.24 28.07 -13.56
C LYS A 8 76.13 27.57 -14.48
N ARG A 9 76.49 26.98 -15.62
CA ARG A 9 75.53 26.40 -16.56
C ARG A 9 74.94 25.09 -16.04
N GLU A 10 75.73 24.28 -15.33
CA GLU A 10 75.26 23.08 -14.64
C GLU A 10 74.33 23.44 -13.46
N GLU A 11 74.73 24.37 -12.60
CA GLU A 11 73.90 24.84 -11.49
C GLU A 11 72.56 25.41 -11.97
N LEU A 12 72.54 26.14 -13.08
CA LEU A 12 71.31 26.66 -13.69
C LEU A 12 70.43 25.51 -14.23
N LYS A 13 71.03 24.48 -14.83
CA LYS A 13 70.29 23.29 -15.28
C LYS A 13 69.67 22.54 -14.11
N ASP A 14 70.44 22.28 -13.06
CA ASP A 14 69.95 21.58 -11.87
C ASP A 14 68.81 22.36 -11.20
N TYR A 15 68.93 23.69 -11.14
CA TYR A 15 67.85 24.56 -10.66
C TYR A 15 66.59 24.44 -11.52
N MET A 16 66.72 24.47 -12.86
CA MET A 16 65.58 24.32 -13.76
C MET A 16 64.94 22.93 -13.68
N GLU A 17 65.74 21.86 -13.57
CA GLU A 17 65.23 20.50 -13.39
C GLU A 17 64.47 20.34 -12.06
N LYS A 18 64.98 20.93 -10.98
CA LYS A 18 64.30 20.90 -9.68
C LYS A 18 62.96 21.64 -9.73
N ARG A 19 62.92 22.84 -10.30
CA ARG A 19 61.66 23.60 -10.46
C ARG A 19 60.66 22.87 -11.36
N LYS A 20 61.15 22.22 -12.43
CA LYS A 20 60.33 21.38 -13.31
C LYS A 20 59.73 20.17 -12.55
N SER A 21 60.52 19.49 -11.73
CA SER A 21 60.07 18.39 -10.88
C SER A 21 58.99 18.82 -9.89
N ASP A 22 59.19 19.96 -9.21
CA ASP A 22 58.22 20.51 -8.26
C ASP A 22 56.89 20.87 -8.96
N ALA A 23 56.96 21.47 -10.16
CA ALA A 23 55.76 21.76 -10.94
C ALA A 23 54.99 20.50 -11.36
N PHE A 24 55.67 19.41 -11.73
CA PHE A 24 54.99 18.17 -12.10
C PHE A 24 54.31 17.48 -10.92
N LYS A 25 54.90 17.54 -9.71
CA LYS A 25 54.22 17.05 -8.50
C LYS A 25 52.90 17.78 -8.26
N LEU A 26 52.88 19.10 -8.45
CA LEU A 26 51.64 19.88 -8.34
C LEU A 26 50.63 19.49 -9.42
N LEU A 27 51.06 19.15 -10.63
CA LEU A 27 50.16 18.63 -11.68
C LEU A 27 49.58 17.27 -11.33
N GLU A 28 50.37 16.36 -10.76
CA GLU A 28 49.89 15.06 -10.26
C GLU A 28 48.85 15.24 -9.14
N GLU A 29 49.10 16.16 -8.19
CA GLU A 29 48.14 16.51 -7.15
C GLU A 29 46.86 17.12 -7.73
N ALA A 30 46.98 18.00 -8.73
CA ALA A 30 45.84 18.58 -9.43
C ALA A 30 44.95 17.51 -10.09
N GLU A 31 45.54 16.47 -10.70
CA GLU A 31 44.80 15.36 -11.28
C GLU A 31 44.07 14.52 -10.21
N VAL A 32 44.67 14.33 -9.03
CA VAL A 32 44.01 13.67 -7.90
C VAL A 32 42.78 14.46 -7.46
N PHE A 33 42.87 15.78 -7.30
CA PHE A 33 41.73 16.63 -6.95
C PHE A 33 40.67 16.67 -8.05
N LEU A 34 41.08 16.68 -9.31
CA LEU A 34 40.19 16.61 -10.46
C LEU A 34 39.35 15.32 -10.46
N ASN A 35 39.98 14.18 -10.17
CA ASN A 35 39.30 12.89 -10.06
C ASN A 35 38.34 12.82 -8.86
N GLN A 36 38.58 13.62 -7.82
CA GLN A 36 37.68 13.79 -6.67
C GLN A 36 36.55 14.81 -6.91
N ALA A 37 36.47 15.41 -8.12
CA ALA A 37 35.56 16.52 -8.45
C ALA A 37 35.71 17.74 -7.53
N LYS A 38 36.91 17.92 -6.97
CA LYS A 38 37.33 19.07 -6.17
C LYS A 38 37.99 20.10 -7.08
N TYR A 39 37.16 20.75 -7.89
CA TYR A 39 37.64 21.57 -8.99
C TYR A 39 38.35 22.85 -8.54
N ASP A 40 38.00 23.39 -7.37
CA ASP A 40 38.65 24.59 -6.81
C ASP A 40 40.09 24.30 -6.43
N GLU A 41 40.30 23.23 -5.68
CA GLU A 41 41.62 22.77 -5.27
C GLU A 41 42.46 22.37 -6.50
N ALA A 42 41.87 21.65 -7.46
CA ALA A 42 42.56 21.30 -8.70
C ALA A 42 43.04 22.54 -9.49
N LEU A 43 42.24 23.59 -9.57
CA LEU A 43 42.61 24.84 -10.24
C LEU A 43 43.77 25.57 -9.53
N GLU A 44 43.77 25.59 -8.19
CA GLU A 44 44.87 26.17 -7.41
C GLU A 44 46.21 25.47 -7.69
N PHE A 45 46.21 24.14 -7.78
CA PHE A 45 47.41 23.35 -8.11
C PHE A 45 47.87 23.56 -9.56
N TYR A 46 46.94 23.60 -10.53
CA TYR A 46 47.29 23.90 -11.93
C TYR A 46 47.87 25.31 -12.11
N HIS A 47 47.31 26.32 -11.44
CA HIS A 47 47.85 27.70 -11.47
C HIS A 47 49.23 27.79 -10.80
N SER A 48 49.43 27.07 -9.70
CA SER A 48 50.72 27.01 -9.01
C SER A 48 51.80 26.36 -9.88
N ALA A 49 51.47 25.27 -10.59
CA ALA A 49 52.36 24.64 -11.56
C ALA A 49 52.67 25.55 -12.76
N GLU A 50 51.66 26.27 -13.27
CA GLU A 50 51.84 27.26 -14.34
C GLU A 50 52.84 28.36 -13.95
N LEU A 51 52.70 28.92 -12.74
CA LEU A 51 53.59 29.97 -12.23
C LEU A 51 55.05 29.50 -12.17
N ILE A 52 55.30 28.29 -11.64
CA ILE A 52 56.65 27.72 -11.52
C ILE A 52 57.27 27.45 -12.90
N LEU A 53 56.48 26.94 -13.86
CA LEU A 53 56.97 26.64 -15.21
C LEU A 53 57.21 27.90 -16.04
N ASN A 54 56.39 28.93 -15.85
CA ASN A 54 56.58 30.22 -16.51
C ASN A 54 57.85 30.93 -16.02
N GLU A 55 58.21 30.79 -14.74
CA GLU A 55 59.46 31.35 -14.18
C GLU A 55 60.72 30.79 -14.87
N ILE A 56 60.73 29.49 -15.17
CA ILE A 56 61.82 28.84 -15.92
C ILE A 56 61.65 28.90 -17.44
N HIS A 57 60.70 29.70 -17.94
CA HIS A 57 60.41 29.88 -19.37
C HIS A 57 60.05 28.57 -20.10
N TYR A 58 59.45 27.62 -19.39
CA TYR A 58 58.96 26.37 -19.96
C TYR A 58 57.59 26.58 -20.63
N PRO A 59 57.27 25.92 -21.75
CA PRO A 59 55.96 26.08 -22.42
C PRO A 59 54.79 25.66 -21.52
N THR A 60 53.81 26.55 -21.32
CA THR A 60 52.66 26.34 -20.40
C THR A 60 51.30 26.19 -21.10
N ASP A 61 51.26 26.15 -22.43
CA ASP A 61 49.99 26.12 -23.19
C ASP A 61 49.11 24.91 -22.85
N ILE A 62 49.74 23.76 -22.58
CA ILE A 62 49.04 22.53 -22.18
C ILE A 62 48.34 22.73 -20.83
N ILE A 63 49.00 23.39 -19.87
CA ILE A 63 48.45 23.63 -18.53
C ILE A 63 47.30 24.62 -18.61
N ARG A 64 47.43 25.67 -19.42
CA ARG A 64 46.32 26.62 -19.68
C ARG A 64 45.10 25.92 -20.28
N SER A 65 45.30 24.99 -21.21
CA SER A 65 44.21 24.17 -21.76
C SER A 65 43.57 23.30 -20.67
N SER A 66 44.37 22.68 -19.80
CA SER A 66 43.86 21.91 -18.66
C SER A 66 43.07 22.77 -17.68
N ILE A 67 43.59 23.95 -17.30
CA ILE A 67 42.87 24.93 -16.46
C ILE A 67 41.51 25.26 -17.08
N HIS A 68 41.46 25.55 -18.38
CA HIS A 68 40.20 25.86 -19.05
C HIS A 68 39.21 24.71 -18.99
N LYS A 69 39.65 23.47 -19.27
CA LYS A 69 38.81 22.27 -19.18
C LYS A 69 38.29 22.03 -17.76
N VAL A 70 39.10 22.28 -16.73
CA VAL A 70 38.69 22.14 -15.33
C VAL A 70 37.67 23.22 -14.96
N GLN A 71 37.84 24.46 -15.44
CA GLN A 71 36.86 25.53 -15.26
C GLN A 71 35.53 25.22 -15.95
N GLU A 72 35.54 24.66 -17.16
CA GLU A 72 34.33 24.21 -17.85
C GLU A 72 33.60 23.12 -17.06
N LYS A 73 34.32 22.07 -16.61
CA LYS A 73 33.75 21.01 -15.76
C LYS A 73 33.17 21.54 -14.45
N LYS A 74 33.83 22.52 -13.82
CA LYS A 74 33.30 23.20 -12.62
C LYS A 74 31.96 23.88 -12.91
N ARG A 75 31.88 24.65 -13.99
CA ARG A 75 30.64 25.34 -14.41
C ARG A 75 29.52 24.35 -14.72
N GLU A 76 29.83 23.25 -15.41
CA GLU A 76 28.86 22.19 -15.69
C GLU A 76 28.31 21.57 -14.40
N GLN A 77 29.18 21.27 -13.42
CA GLN A 77 28.74 20.72 -12.14
C GLN A 77 27.88 21.71 -11.34
N GLU A 78 28.22 23.00 -11.34
CA GLU A 78 27.42 24.05 -10.71
C GLU A 78 26.03 24.17 -11.36
N LEU A 79 25.97 24.14 -12.70
CA LEU A 79 24.71 24.13 -13.44
C LEU A 79 23.85 22.89 -13.13
N LEU A 80 24.47 21.71 -13.01
CA LEU A 80 23.76 20.50 -12.59
C LEU A 80 23.19 20.63 -11.19
N LYS A 81 23.96 21.15 -10.22
CA LYS A 81 23.47 21.42 -8.85
C LYS A 81 22.31 22.41 -8.85
N GLN A 82 22.38 23.47 -9.66
CA GLN A 82 21.29 24.44 -9.80
C GLN A 82 20.01 23.78 -10.34
N ARG A 83 20.13 22.95 -11.38
CA ARG A 83 18.99 22.19 -11.94
C ARG A 83 18.41 21.21 -10.93
N GLU A 84 19.24 20.51 -10.16
CA GLU A 84 18.77 19.60 -9.11
C GLU A 84 17.97 20.34 -8.03
N ILE A 85 18.45 21.51 -7.60
CA ILE A 85 17.73 22.36 -6.63
C ILE A 85 16.42 22.86 -7.22
N GLU A 86 16.41 23.30 -8.49
CA GLU A 86 15.19 23.76 -9.16
C GLU A 86 14.14 22.65 -9.26
N ILE A 87 14.56 21.42 -9.61
CA ILE A 87 13.70 20.23 -9.63
C ILE A 87 13.16 19.92 -8.23
N GLN A 88 13.97 20.03 -7.18
CA GLN A 88 13.51 19.83 -5.80
C GLN A 88 12.48 20.88 -5.39
N ILE A 89 12.72 22.16 -5.68
CA ILE A 89 11.78 23.25 -5.40
C ILE A 89 10.47 23.03 -6.14
N GLN A 90 10.53 22.61 -7.40
CA GLN A 90 9.34 22.34 -8.20
C GLN A 90 8.52 21.18 -7.62
N ARG A 91 9.17 20.08 -7.21
CA ARG A 91 8.50 18.96 -6.53
C ARG A 91 7.85 19.38 -5.22
N GLU A 92 8.53 20.18 -4.40
CA GLU A 92 7.95 20.71 -3.15
C GLU A 92 6.73 21.60 -3.40
N ARG A 93 6.75 22.41 -4.47
CA ARG A 93 5.58 23.24 -4.85
C ARG A 93 4.40 22.37 -5.25
N GLU A 94 4.62 21.39 -6.11
CA GLU A 94 3.58 20.45 -6.54
C GLU A 94 3.00 19.67 -5.36
N GLU A 95 3.83 19.25 -4.41
CA GLU A 95 3.38 18.58 -3.19
C GLU A 95 2.54 19.49 -2.29
N ARG A 96 2.94 20.76 -2.11
CA ARG A 96 2.14 21.75 -1.35
C ARG A 96 0.80 22.06 -2.00
N GLU A 97 0.77 22.20 -3.33
CA GLU A 97 -0.48 22.40 -4.08
C GLU A 97 -1.39 21.19 -3.94
N PHE A 98 -0.83 19.98 -4.00
CA PHE A 98 -1.57 18.75 -3.80
C PHE A 98 -2.15 18.65 -2.37
N GLN A 99 -1.36 18.96 -1.35
CA GLN A 99 -1.83 19.00 0.04
C GLN A 99 -2.94 20.04 0.23
N THR A 100 -2.82 21.21 -0.38
CA THR A 100 -3.85 22.27 -0.33
C THR A 100 -5.17 21.78 -0.95
N LYS A 101 -5.10 21.15 -2.13
CA LYS A 101 -6.28 20.57 -2.80
C LYS A 101 -6.94 19.46 -1.96
N ILE A 102 -6.14 18.64 -1.27
CA ILE A 102 -6.66 17.62 -0.35
C ILE A 102 -7.39 18.28 0.82
N SER A 103 -6.81 19.31 1.45
CA SER A 103 -7.46 19.99 2.57
C SER A 103 -8.78 20.64 2.16
N GLU A 104 -8.85 21.29 1.00
CA GLU A 104 -10.07 21.89 0.47
C GLU A 104 -11.16 20.84 0.19
N ASN A 105 -10.80 19.69 -0.40
CA ASN A 105 -11.73 18.58 -0.63
C ASN A 105 -12.25 17.97 0.69
N ILE A 106 -11.39 17.86 1.71
CA ILE A 106 -11.79 17.37 3.03
C ILE A 106 -12.74 18.36 3.71
N GLU A 107 -12.50 19.66 3.60
CA GLU A 107 -13.37 20.70 4.16
C GLU A 107 -14.75 20.74 3.49
N THR A 108 -14.79 20.70 2.16
CA THR A 108 -16.05 20.67 1.40
C THR A 108 -16.89 19.42 1.71
N GLU A 109 -16.27 18.24 1.84
CA GLU A 109 -16.98 17.03 2.27
C GLU A 109 -17.44 17.10 3.74
N LYS A 110 -16.64 17.70 4.64
CA LYS A 110 -17.08 17.95 6.03
C LYS A 110 -18.33 18.84 6.07
N GLU A 111 -18.37 19.91 5.27
CA GLU A 111 -19.54 20.79 5.17
C GLU A 111 -20.76 20.06 4.61
N ARG A 112 -20.57 19.27 3.54
CA ARG A 112 -21.63 18.44 2.96
C ARG A 112 -22.22 17.46 3.97
N LEU A 113 -21.37 16.84 4.80
CA LEU A 113 -21.79 15.94 5.87
C LEU A 113 -22.54 16.68 6.99
N LYS A 114 -22.10 17.88 7.38
CA LYS A 114 -22.82 18.72 8.35
C LYS A 114 -24.23 19.06 7.86
N VAL A 115 -24.37 19.45 6.59
CA VAL A 115 -25.68 19.76 5.98
C VAL A 115 -26.57 18.51 5.94
N LYS A 116 -26.02 17.35 5.56
CA LYS A 116 -26.77 16.07 5.60
C LYS A 116 -27.21 15.72 7.02
N LYS A 117 -26.35 15.91 8.03
CA LYS A 117 -26.68 15.65 9.43
C LYS A 117 -27.82 16.54 9.92
N LEU A 118 -27.77 17.84 9.62
CA LEU A 118 -28.86 18.78 9.94
C LEU A 118 -30.17 18.42 9.24
N ARG A 119 -30.11 17.92 8.00
CA ARG A 119 -31.30 17.46 7.28
C ARG A 119 -31.92 16.23 7.95
N ILE A 120 -31.10 15.24 8.31
CA ILE A 120 -31.56 14.04 9.02
C ILE A 120 -32.17 14.40 10.37
N GLU A 121 -31.52 15.28 11.14
CA GLU A 121 -32.03 15.76 12.43
C GLU A 121 -33.40 16.44 12.29
N LYS A 122 -33.57 17.33 11.29
CA LYS A 122 -34.88 17.95 11.00
C LYS A 122 -35.95 16.92 10.60
N GLU A 123 -35.59 15.92 9.80
CA GLU A 123 -36.50 14.83 9.41
C GLU A 123 -36.90 13.97 10.62
N GLU A 124 -35.97 13.69 11.54
CA GLU A 124 -36.24 12.96 12.78
C GLU A 124 -37.11 13.77 13.74
N GLU A 125 -36.86 15.07 13.90
CA GLU A 125 -37.72 15.97 14.67
C GLU A 125 -39.14 16.00 14.12
N LEU A 126 -39.28 16.10 12.79
CA LEU A 126 -40.58 16.12 12.13
C LEU A 126 -41.31 14.78 12.29
N LYS A 127 -40.62 13.65 12.14
CA LYS A 127 -41.16 12.31 12.44
C LYS A 127 -41.57 12.19 13.90
N GLY A 128 -40.78 12.73 14.82
CA GLY A 128 -41.08 12.76 16.24
C GLY A 128 -42.35 13.56 16.55
N ARG A 129 -42.51 14.74 15.93
CA ARG A 129 -43.73 15.56 16.05
C ARG A 129 -44.96 14.85 15.48
N ILE A 130 -44.83 14.21 14.31
CA ILE A 130 -45.91 13.42 13.70
C ILE A 130 -46.30 12.26 14.61
N LYS A 131 -45.33 11.54 15.18
CA LYS A 131 -45.58 10.41 16.09
C LYS A 131 -46.31 10.87 17.35
N LYS A 132 -45.88 11.96 18.00
CA LYS A 132 -46.56 12.52 19.17
C LYS A 132 -48.00 12.93 18.87
N ARG A 133 -48.24 13.65 17.78
CA ARG A 133 -49.61 14.01 17.36
C ARG A 133 -50.47 12.82 17.02
N ARG A 134 -49.90 11.77 16.43
CA ARG A 134 -50.59 10.52 16.16
C ARG A 134 -51.01 9.82 17.47
N GLU A 135 -50.11 9.75 18.45
CA GLU A 135 -50.40 9.18 19.78
C GLU A 135 -51.49 9.98 20.51
N GLU A 136 -51.42 11.32 20.46
CA GLU A 136 -52.47 12.20 21.00
C GLU A 136 -53.83 11.96 20.34
N ALA A 137 -53.85 11.88 19.00
CA ALA A 137 -55.08 11.61 18.26
C ALA A 137 -55.68 10.24 18.58
N PHE A 138 -54.85 9.20 18.73
CA PHE A 138 -55.31 7.86 19.12
C PHE A 138 -55.83 7.81 20.55
N SER A 139 -55.22 8.54 21.48
CA SER A 139 -55.77 8.69 22.84
C SER A 139 -57.18 9.32 22.81
N ILE A 140 -57.43 10.28 21.92
CA ILE A 140 -58.76 10.88 21.72
C ILE A 140 -59.73 9.89 21.07
N LEU A 141 -59.27 9.00 20.18
CA LEU A 141 -60.13 7.93 19.65
C LEU A 141 -60.54 6.93 20.74
N ASP A 142 -59.62 6.59 21.64
CA ASP A 142 -59.92 5.72 22.78
C ASP A 142 -60.93 6.35 23.74
N THR A 143 -60.86 7.67 23.97
CA THR A 143 -61.89 8.38 24.76
C THR A 143 -63.22 8.45 24.02
N ALA A 144 -63.22 8.66 22.69
CA ALA A 144 -64.43 8.64 21.87
C ALA A 144 -65.15 7.28 21.96
N GLN A 145 -64.38 6.18 21.90
CA GLN A 145 -64.93 4.83 22.03
C GLN A 145 -65.55 4.60 23.42
N LYS A 146 -64.87 5.04 24.50
CA LYS A 146 -65.45 5.00 25.85
C LYS A 146 -66.73 5.82 25.98
N CYS A 147 -66.84 6.95 25.29
CA CYS A 147 -68.08 7.74 25.24
C CYS A 147 -69.22 6.98 24.54
N ILE A 148 -68.94 6.24 23.46
CA ILE A 148 -69.92 5.33 22.82
C ILE A 148 -70.40 4.28 23.84
N ASP A 149 -69.47 3.64 24.54
CA ASP A 149 -69.80 2.58 25.50
C ASP A 149 -70.68 3.11 26.65
N ASN A 150 -70.47 4.38 27.04
CA ASN A 150 -71.27 5.09 28.04
C ASN A 150 -72.58 5.70 27.48
N LYS A 151 -72.93 5.47 26.20
CA LYS A 151 -74.09 6.03 25.49
C LYS A 151 -74.10 7.57 25.39
N ASP A 152 -72.95 8.22 25.54
CA ASP A 152 -72.79 9.67 25.36
C ASP A 152 -72.34 9.98 23.93
N TYR A 153 -73.28 9.87 22.99
CA TYR A 153 -72.99 9.93 21.55
C TYR A 153 -72.53 11.31 21.07
N ASP A 154 -72.98 12.38 21.72
CA ASP A 154 -72.58 13.75 21.36
C ASP A 154 -71.09 13.98 21.64
N LYS A 155 -70.64 13.60 22.84
CA LYS A 155 -69.21 13.70 23.19
C LYS A 155 -68.37 12.73 22.36
N ALA A 156 -68.90 11.55 22.02
CA ALA A 156 -68.20 10.62 21.14
C ALA A 156 -67.96 11.24 19.75
N ILE A 157 -68.98 11.84 19.13
CA ILE A 157 -68.88 12.50 17.82
C ILE A 157 -67.89 13.67 17.86
N GLU A 158 -67.92 14.48 18.92
CA GLU A 158 -66.97 15.59 19.11
C GLU A 158 -65.52 15.09 19.20
N ASN A 159 -65.27 14.05 20.01
CA ASN A 159 -63.94 13.46 20.14
C ASN A 159 -63.46 12.83 18.82
N TYR A 160 -64.32 12.12 18.07
CA TYR A 160 -63.94 11.60 16.76
C TYR A 160 -63.60 12.71 15.76
N ARG A 161 -64.36 13.81 15.73
CA ARG A 161 -64.06 14.97 14.87
C ARG A 161 -62.73 15.64 15.25
N ARG A 162 -62.45 15.74 16.56
CA ARG A 162 -61.18 16.28 17.05
C ARG A 162 -60.00 15.40 16.63
N ALA A 163 -60.12 14.08 16.75
CA ALA A 163 -59.12 13.14 16.29
C ALA A 163 -58.95 13.18 14.76
N GLU A 164 -60.04 13.31 14.00
CA GLU A 164 -60.01 13.48 12.54
C GLU A 164 -59.22 14.73 12.14
N LEU A 165 -59.46 15.87 12.79
CA LEU A 165 -58.71 17.11 12.52
C LEU A 165 -57.20 16.92 12.78
N MET A 166 -56.83 16.34 13.94
CA MET A 166 -55.43 16.09 14.28
C MET A 166 -54.73 15.12 13.31
N LEU A 167 -55.45 14.11 12.82
CA LEU A 167 -54.92 13.13 11.87
C LEU A 167 -54.84 13.69 10.45
N ASN A 168 -55.80 14.53 10.03
CA ASN A 168 -55.72 15.23 8.74
C ASN A 168 -54.55 16.23 8.71
N GLU A 169 -54.24 16.90 9.82
CA GLU A 169 -53.08 17.80 9.94
C GLU A 169 -51.73 17.10 9.72
N ILE A 170 -51.65 15.79 9.96
CA ILE A 170 -50.46 14.96 9.68
C ILE A 170 -50.60 14.11 8.41
N HIS A 171 -51.61 14.40 7.57
CA HIS A 171 -51.94 13.67 6.35
C HIS A 171 -52.16 12.16 6.58
N TYR A 172 -52.67 11.77 7.74
CA TYR A 172 -53.01 10.38 8.03
C TYR A 172 -54.43 10.06 7.49
N PRO A 173 -54.67 8.86 6.94
CA PRO A 173 -55.98 8.50 6.41
C PRO A 173 -57.06 8.53 7.51
N THR A 174 -58.17 9.24 7.25
CA THR A 174 -59.25 9.48 8.22
C THR A 174 -60.59 8.80 7.86
N ASP A 175 -60.63 7.99 6.80
CA ASP A 175 -61.87 7.38 6.30
C ASP A 175 -62.57 6.49 7.35
N SER A 176 -61.79 5.75 8.14
CA SER A 176 -62.31 4.91 9.22
C SER A 176 -62.98 5.73 10.34
N ILE A 177 -62.46 6.93 10.63
CA ILE A 177 -63.02 7.84 11.63
C ILE A 177 -64.33 8.43 11.12
N ARG A 178 -64.39 8.83 9.84
CA ARG A 178 -65.64 9.29 9.22
C ARG A 178 -66.74 8.24 9.28
N GLN A 179 -66.39 6.98 9.03
CA GLN A 179 -67.33 5.87 9.19
C GLN A 179 -67.76 5.68 10.65
N ALA A 180 -66.86 5.83 11.62
CA ALA A 180 -67.20 5.78 13.04
C ALA A 180 -68.15 6.92 13.44
N ILE A 181 -67.89 8.15 12.98
CA ILE A 181 -68.77 9.32 13.17
C ILE A 181 -70.16 9.04 12.60
N SER A 182 -70.26 8.54 11.36
CA SER A 182 -71.53 8.22 10.72
C SER A 182 -72.30 7.14 11.49
N ARG A 183 -71.62 6.10 11.98
CA ARG A 183 -72.25 5.06 12.82
C ARG A 183 -72.77 5.64 14.14
N ALA A 184 -71.97 6.45 14.83
CA ALA A 184 -72.39 7.10 16.09
C ALA A 184 -73.61 8.02 15.88
N MET A 185 -73.65 8.76 14.78
CA MET A 185 -74.82 9.59 14.41
C MET A 185 -76.07 8.75 14.16
N LYS A 186 -75.97 7.65 13.41
CA LYS A 186 -77.12 6.75 13.16
C LYS A 186 -77.68 6.17 14.45
N ILE A 187 -76.81 5.69 15.34
CA ILE A 187 -77.23 5.16 16.65
C ILE A 187 -77.91 6.24 17.48
N LYS A 188 -77.37 7.47 17.48
CA LYS A 188 -78.00 8.61 18.17
C LYS A 188 -79.40 8.89 17.62
N GLU A 189 -79.54 8.95 16.31
CA GLU A 189 -80.83 9.20 15.63
C GLU A 189 -81.85 8.09 15.91
N GLU A 190 -81.43 6.82 15.92
CA GLU A 190 -82.29 5.68 16.29
C GLU A 190 -82.77 5.77 17.75
N ILE A 191 -81.91 6.19 18.68
CA ILE A 191 -82.27 6.38 20.08
C ILE A 191 -83.21 7.58 20.26
N GLU A 192 -82.99 8.69 19.54
CA GLU A 192 -83.89 9.84 19.57
C GLU A 192 -85.27 9.47 19.01
N LYS A 193 -85.34 8.77 17.87
CA LYS A 193 -86.60 8.24 17.33
C LYS A 193 -87.28 7.26 18.27
N ALA A 194 -86.52 6.41 18.95
CA ALA A 194 -87.08 5.50 19.95
C ALA A 194 -87.67 6.26 21.14
N LYS A 195 -87.00 7.31 21.63
CA LYS A 195 -87.52 8.19 22.69
C LYS A 195 -88.75 8.98 22.23
N GLU A 196 -88.77 9.48 21.00
CA GLU A 196 -89.94 10.14 20.40
C GLU A 196 -91.11 9.16 20.31
N LEU A 197 -90.87 7.93 19.89
CA LEU A 197 -91.88 6.87 19.83
C LEU A 197 -92.36 6.47 21.23
N GLU A 198 -91.47 6.39 22.22
CA GLU A 198 -91.84 6.16 23.62
C GLU A 198 -92.70 7.32 24.16
N LEU A 199 -92.33 8.56 23.86
CA LEU A 199 -93.11 9.73 24.25
C LEU A 199 -94.46 9.77 23.54
N GLN A 200 -94.52 9.40 22.26
CA GLN A 200 -95.77 9.22 21.52
C GLN A 200 -96.65 8.14 22.14
N ARG A 201 -96.07 6.97 22.48
CA ARG A 201 -96.79 5.90 23.19
C ARG A 201 -97.25 6.34 24.57
N GLU A 202 -96.47 7.17 25.26
CA GLU A 202 -96.85 7.71 26.56
C GLU A 202 -97.97 8.76 26.44
N LEU A 203 -97.94 9.59 25.40
CA LEU A 203 -99.04 10.49 25.05
C LEU A 203 -100.31 9.71 24.66
N GLU A 204 -100.20 8.68 23.83
CA GLU A 204 -101.29 7.76 23.49
C GLU A 204 -101.80 7.01 24.73
N ARG A 205 -100.91 6.63 25.67
CA ARG A 205 -101.32 6.05 26.96
C ARG A 205 -102.07 7.08 27.80
N LEU A 206 -101.63 8.33 27.86
CA LEU A 206 -102.30 9.41 28.60
C LEU A 206 -103.64 9.80 27.94
N GLU A 207 -103.74 9.76 26.61
CA GLU A 207 -104.99 9.92 25.86
C GLU A 207 -105.93 8.73 26.08
N GLY A 208 -105.40 7.51 26.00
CA GLY A 208 -106.09 6.29 26.35
C GLY A 208 -106.53 6.26 27.82
N GLU A 209 -105.77 6.84 28.74
CA GLU A 209 -106.17 7.03 30.14
C GLU A 209 -107.29 8.07 30.28
N ARG A 210 -107.33 9.12 29.44
CA ARG A 210 -108.48 10.06 29.38
C ARG A 210 -109.74 9.40 28.83
N GLU A 211 -109.60 8.55 27.81
CA GLU A 211 -110.70 7.73 27.29
C GLU A 211 -111.12 6.62 28.28
N LEU A 212 -110.16 6.04 29.00
CA LEU A 212 -110.41 5.07 30.06
C LEU A 212 -111.10 5.73 31.25
N VAL A 213 -110.82 7.00 31.57
CA VAL A 213 -111.54 7.76 32.60
C VAL A 213 -113.00 8.02 32.18
N SER A 214 -113.29 8.29 30.90
CA SER A 214 -114.67 8.39 30.41
C SER A 214 -115.39 7.04 30.39
N LEU A 215 -114.69 5.95 30.02
CA LEU A 215 -115.19 4.58 30.10
C LEU A 215 -115.30 4.06 31.54
N LEU A 216 -114.48 4.52 32.49
CA LEU A 216 -114.55 4.17 33.92
C LEU A 216 -115.71 4.90 34.62
N GLU A 217 -116.14 6.07 34.14
CA GLU A 217 -117.41 6.67 34.55
C GLU A 217 -118.61 5.85 34.07
N GLU A 218 -118.49 5.21 32.90
CA GLU A 218 -119.49 4.29 32.34
C GLU A 218 -119.46 2.90 33.03
N ARG A 219 -118.26 2.39 33.36
CA ARG A 219 -118.03 1.12 34.07
C ARG A 219 -118.32 1.22 35.58
N LYS A 220 -118.22 2.41 36.19
CA LYS A 220 -118.70 2.66 37.57
C LYS A 220 -120.22 2.52 37.72
N ARG A 221 -120.99 2.56 36.62
CA ARG A 221 -122.41 2.16 36.61
C ARG A 221 -122.59 0.63 36.55
N GLN A 222 -121.69 -0.09 35.86
CA GLN A 222 -121.75 -1.55 35.69
C GLN A 222 -121.10 -2.33 36.85
N GLU A 223 -120.09 -1.77 37.54
CA GLU A 223 -119.44 -2.39 38.70
C GLU A 223 -120.27 -2.35 39.99
N LYS A 224 -121.29 -1.48 40.07
CA LYS A 224 -122.27 -1.54 41.18
C LYS A 224 -123.16 -2.79 41.09
N GLU A 225 -123.23 -3.44 39.93
CA GLU A 225 -123.99 -4.67 39.72
C GLU A 225 -123.12 -5.95 39.86
N GLN A 226 -121.82 -5.91 39.53
CA GLN A 226 -120.93 -7.07 39.66
C GLN A 226 -120.32 -7.27 41.07
N LYS A 227 -120.29 -6.23 41.93
CA LYS A 227 -119.70 -6.30 43.28
C LYS A 227 -120.51 -7.13 44.29
N MET A 228 -121.77 -7.49 44.00
CA MET A 228 -122.51 -8.49 44.80
C MET A 228 -122.23 -9.95 44.39
N ALA A 229 -121.60 -10.21 43.23
CA ALA A 229 -121.42 -11.57 42.71
C ALA A 229 -120.03 -12.18 43.03
N HIS A 230 -119.01 -11.38 43.34
CA HIS A 230 -117.62 -11.87 43.46
C HIS A 230 -117.14 -12.09 44.91
N GLN A 231 -117.88 -11.63 45.92
CA GLN A 231 -117.50 -11.78 47.34
C GLN A 231 -117.74 -13.18 47.93
N LEU A 232 -118.36 -14.11 47.18
CA LEU A 232 -118.65 -15.49 47.62
C LEU A 232 -117.72 -16.56 47.01
N ALA A 233 -116.80 -16.21 46.10
CA ALA A 233 -115.98 -17.18 45.35
C ALA A 233 -114.49 -17.25 45.78
N LEU A 234 -114.04 -16.40 46.70
CA LEU A 234 -112.61 -16.23 47.00
C LEU A 234 -112.07 -17.08 48.18
N GLN A 235 -112.93 -17.71 48.99
CA GLN A 235 -112.49 -18.45 50.18
C GLN A 235 -112.25 -19.95 49.98
N GLU A 236 -112.50 -20.52 48.79
CA GLU A 236 -112.26 -21.95 48.50
C GLU A 236 -111.08 -22.21 47.52
N ARG A 237 -110.47 -21.17 46.93
CA ARG A 237 -109.35 -21.31 45.97
C ARG A 237 -107.96 -21.32 46.64
N GLU A 238 -107.86 -20.86 47.88
CA GLU A 238 -106.57 -20.64 48.57
C GLU A 238 -105.86 -21.94 49.02
N LYS A 239 -106.56 -23.08 49.15
CA LYS A 239 -105.94 -24.34 49.62
C LYS A 239 -105.44 -25.29 48.53
N VAL A 240 -105.82 -25.11 47.27
CA VAL A 240 -105.29 -25.89 46.12
C VAL A 240 -104.05 -25.22 45.51
N ILE A 241 -103.83 -23.93 45.82
CA ILE A 241 -102.70 -23.13 45.32
C ILE A 241 -101.38 -23.50 46.02
N GLU A 242 -101.39 -23.86 47.31
CA GLU A 242 -100.15 -24.17 48.06
C GLU A 242 -99.40 -25.42 47.54
N GLU A 243 -100.10 -26.44 47.02
CA GLU A 243 -99.45 -27.63 46.44
C GLU A 243 -98.96 -27.41 45.00
N GLN A 244 -99.65 -26.59 44.19
CA GLN A 244 -99.19 -26.21 42.85
C GLN A 244 -98.02 -25.22 42.89
N MET A 245 -97.90 -24.41 43.95
CA MET A 245 -96.79 -23.46 44.14
C MET A 245 -95.46 -24.16 44.40
N SER A 246 -95.45 -25.29 45.11
CA SER A 246 -94.22 -26.04 45.40
C SER A 246 -93.54 -26.61 44.13
N TYR A 247 -94.31 -27.21 43.22
CA TYR A 247 -93.77 -27.71 41.94
C TYR A 247 -93.35 -26.57 41.00
N ARG A 248 -94.03 -25.42 41.09
CA ARG A 248 -93.69 -24.23 40.31
C ARG A 248 -92.36 -23.61 40.75
N GLU A 249 -92.12 -23.53 42.06
CA GLU A 249 -90.84 -23.07 42.63
C GLU A 249 -89.70 -24.01 42.24
N ALA A 250 -89.92 -25.33 42.28
CA ALA A 250 -88.95 -26.32 41.82
C ALA A 250 -88.59 -26.15 40.33
N ALA A 251 -89.57 -25.89 39.47
CA ALA A 251 -89.32 -25.60 38.05
C ALA A 251 -88.52 -24.30 37.87
N TYR A 252 -88.85 -23.21 38.58
CA TYR A 252 -88.12 -21.95 38.46
C TYR A 252 -86.68 -22.02 38.96
N ASN A 253 -86.41 -22.78 40.03
CA ASN A 253 -85.05 -23.00 40.51
C ASN A 253 -84.18 -23.67 39.43
N LEU A 254 -84.71 -24.66 38.71
CA LEU A 254 -84.01 -25.29 37.59
C LEU A 254 -83.75 -24.31 36.43
N LEU A 255 -84.68 -23.41 36.15
CA LEU A 255 -84.51 -22.36 35.12
C LEU A 255 -83.44 -21.34 35.51
N GLU A 256 -83.38 -20.95 36.79
CA GLU A 256 -82.38 -20.02 37.30
C GLU A 256 -80.97 -20.64 37.27
N GLU A 257 -80.85 -21.91 37.67
CA GLU A 257 -79.59 -22.65 37.56
C GLU A 257 -79.13 -22.81 36.11
N ALA A 258 -80.04 -23.11 35.18
CA ALA A 258 -79.73 -23.17 33.75
C ALA A 258 -79.16 -21.83 33.24
N GLY A 259 -79.74 -20.71 33.67
CA GLY A 259 -79.26 -19.37 33.35
C GLY A 259 -77.85 -19.07 33.86
N LYS A 260 -77.43 -19.65 35.00
CA LYS A 260 -76.06 -19.49 35.53
C LYS A 260 -75.02 -20.11 34.59
N TYR A 261 -75.30 -21.26 33.98
CA TYR A 261 -74.38 -21.93 33.06
C TYR A 261 -74.19 -21.17 31.74
N LEU A 262 -75.19 -20.40 31.30
CA LEU A 262 -75.08 -19.54 30.12
C LEU A 262 -74.30 -18.25 30.37
N LYS A 263 -74.33 -17.72 31.61
CA LYS A 263 -73.64 -16.48 31.99
C LYS A 263 -72.14 -16.64 32.26
N THR A 264 -71.62 -17.87 32.23
CA THR A 264 -70.18 -18.11 32.38
C THR A 264 -69.41 -17.65 31.14
N ARG A 265 -68.14 -17.24 31.30
CA ARG A 265 -67.27 -16.78 30.19
C ARG A 265 -67.14 -17.80 29.04
N LEU A 266 -67.37 -19.07 29.34
CA LEU A 266 -67.47 -20.17 28.39
C LEU A 266 -68.81 -20.89 28.62
N PRO A 267 -69.87 -20.52 27.88
CA PRO A 267 -71.21 -21.03 28.13
C PRO A 267 -71.26 -22.56 28.03
N ASN A 268 -71.77 -23.22 29.06
CA ASN A 268 -71.97 -24.67 29.03
C ASN A 268 -73.40 -25.00 28.56
N TYR A 269 -73.59 -24.95 27.24
CA TYR A 269 -74.89 -25.18 26.61
C TYR A 269 -75.48 -26.55 26.94
N GLU A 270 -74.66 -27.60 27.13
CA GLU A 270 -75.15 -28.96 27.42
C GLU A 270 -75.83 -29.05 28.78
N LYS A 271 -75.20 -28.48 29.82
CA LYS A 271 -75.78 -28.43 31.16
C LYS A 271 -77.00 -27.52 31.22
N ALA A 272 -76.96 -26.36 30.55
CA ALA A 272 -78.09 -25.44 30.50
C ALA A 272 -79.31 -26.07 29.81
N ILE A 273 -79.13 -26.68 28.63
CA ILE A 273 -80.20 -27.36 27.90
C ILE A 273 -80.77 -28.52 28.73
N GLY A 274 -79.91 -29.30 29.40
CA GLY A 274 -80.36 -30.39 30.28
C GLY A 274 -81.27 -29.92 31.42
N LEU A 275 -80.92 -28.81 32.07
CA LEU A 275 -81.72 -28.22 33.15
C LEU A 275 -83.04 -27.62 32.63
N TYR A 276 -83.04 -26.98 31.45
CA TYR A 276 -84.27 -26.52 30.80
C TYR A 276 -85.21 -27.68 30.42
N PHE A 277 -84.67 -28.82 29.99
CA PHE A 277 -85.45 -30.04 29.75
C PHE A 277 -86.06 -30.61 31.03
N GLN A 278 -85.33 -30.60 32.14
CA GLN A 278 -85.85 -31.06 33.44
C GLN A 278 -86.98 -30.16 33.94
N ALA A 279 -86.82 -28.83 33.85
CA ALA A 279 -87.85 -27.86 34.18
C ALA A 279 -89.11 -28.05 33.32
N ARG A 280 -88.93 -28.27 32.00
CA ARG A 280 -90.02 -28.58 31.07
C ARG A 280 -90.79 -29.83 31.47
N ASN A 281 -90.09 -30.93 31.76
CA ASN A 281 -90.72 -32.20 32.13
C ASN A 281 -91.50 -32.08 33.45
N LEU A 282 -90.96 -31.32 34.41
CA LEU A 282 -91.61 -31.07 35.70
C LEU A 282 -92.91 -30.26 35.52
N LEU A 283 -92.91 -29.24 34.64
CA LEU A 283 -94.11 -28.47 34.29
C LEU A 283 -95.14 -29.31 33.51
N ALA A 284 -94.70 -30.19 32.61
CA ALA A 284 -95.57 -31.05 31.81
C ALA A 284 -96.27 -32.14 32.62
N GLU A 285 -95.55 -32.81 33.52
CA GLU A 285 -96.08 -33.96 34.27
C GLU A 285 -96.94 -33.57 35.47
N LYS A 286 -96.67 -32.41 36.10
CA LYS A 286 -97.28 -32.04 37.39
C LYS A 286 -98.26 -30.87 37.32
N ILE A 287 -98.07 -29.96 36.36
CA ILE A 287 -98.79 -28.67 36.34
C ILE A 287 -99.65 -28.52 35.06
N GLY A 288 -99.20 -29.06 33.91
CA GLY A 288 -99.97 -29.04 32.66
C GLY A 288 -100.02 -27.67 31.98
N TRP A 289 -99.04 -26.81 32.22
CA TRP A 289 -98.96 -25.45 31.64
C TRP A 289 -98.35 -25.48 30.23
N GLU A 290 -99.21 -25.71 29.23
CA GLU A 290 -98.83 -25.82 27.82
C GLU A 290 -98.07 -24.59 27.28
N PRO A 291 -98.44 -23.33 27.59
CA PRO A 291 -97.74 -22.15 27.05
C PRO A 291 -96.29 -22.07 27.53
N GLU A 292 -96.03 -22.35 28.81
CA GLU A 292 -94.70 -22.35 29.40
C GLU A 292 -93.84 -23.51 28.87
N ILE A 293 -94.45 -24.66 28.60
CA ILE A 293 -93.78 -25.79 27.95
C ILE A 293 -93.38 -25.42 26.53
N GLU A 294 -94.24 -24.74 25.78
CA GLU A 294 -93.94 -24.26 24.41
C GLU A 294 -92.82 -23.23 24.42
N ASN A 295 -92.85 -22.27 25.35
CA ASN A 295 -91.78 -21.29 25.54
C ASN A 295 -90.44 -21.95 25.87
N LEU A 296 -90.42 -22.96 26.74
CA LEU A 296 -89.20 -23.71 27.04
C LEU A 296 -88.71 -24.54 25.85
N ASN A 297 -89.61 -25.07 25.02
CA ASN A 297 -89.21 -25.77 23.79
C ASN A 297 -88.55 -24.83 22.78
N ASN A 298 -89.09 -23.62 22.61
CA ASN A 298 -88.49 -22.61 21.75
C ASN A 298 -87.12 -22.18 22.30
N LEU A 299 -87.01 -21.92 23.60
CA LEU A 299 -85.74 -21.58 24.24
C LEU A 299 -84.69 -22.70 24.10
N ILE A 300 -85.08 -23.96 24.30
CA ILE A 300 -84.19 -25.11 24.10
C ILE A 300 -83.72 -25.18 22.63
N ARG A 301 -84.62 -24.95 21.67
CA ARG A 301 -84.28 -24.95 20.23
C ARG A 301 -83.30 -23.82 19.89
N ASP A 302 -83.53 -22.63 20.43
CA ASP A 302 -82.67 -21.46 20.24
C ASP A 302 -81.28 -21.70 20.84
N LEU A 303 -81.20 -22.25 22.06
CA LEU A 303 -79.93 -22.61 22.70
C LEU A 303 -79.18 -23.72 21.95
N GLN A 304 -79.90 -24.67 21.32
CA GLN A 304 -79.28 -25.66 20.44
C GLN A 304 -78.70 -25.02 19.16
N ALA A 305 -79.40 -24.04 18.58
CA ALA A 305 -78.92 -23.29 17.42
C ALA A 305 -77.72 -22.40 17.79
N GLU A 306 -77.74 -21.74 18.95
CA GLU A 306 -76.60 -20.97 19.48
C GLU A 306 -75.39 -21.85 19.77
N LYS A 307 -75.60 -23.04 20.37
CA LYS A 307 -74.53 -24.03 20.56
C LYS A 307 -73.88 -24.40 19.23
N ALA A 308 -74.68 -24.65 18.19
CA ALA A 308 -74.15 -24.99 16.86
C ALA A 308 -73.34 -23.82 16.24
N LYS A 309 -73.84 -22.59 16.35
CA LYS A 309 -73.11 -21.38 15.91
C LYS A 309 -71.81 -21.18 16.68
N TYR A 310 -71.81 -21.42 17.99
CA TYR A 310 -70.62 -21.31 18.83
C TYR A 310 -69.53 -22.32 18.43
N LEU A 311 -69.92 -23.59 18.19
CA LEU A 311 -69.01 -24.63 17.73
C LEU A 311 -68.44 -24.32 16.34
N GLU A 312 -69.26 -23.80 15.43
CA GLU A 312 -68.80 -23.40 14.09
C GLU A 312 -67.85 -22.20 14.15
N SER A 313 -68.14 -21.21 15.00
CA SER A 313 -67.24 -20.08 15.26
C SER A 313 -65.88 -20.55 15.77
N GLN A 314 -65.84 -21.50 16.71
CA GLN A 314 -64.58 -22.09 17.18
C GLN A 314 -63.80 -22.79 16.06
N ARG A 315 -64.49 -23.52 15.15
CA ARG A 315 -63.85 -24.17 14.00
C ARG A 315 -63.26 -23.16 13.03
N ILE A 316 -63.99 -22.09 12.71
CA ILE A 316 -63.52 -21.01 11.84
C ILE A 316 -62.33 -20.29 12.46
N GLU A 317 -62.36 -20.01 13.75
CA GLU A 317 -61.25 -19.38 14.46
C GLU A 317 -60.00 -20.27 14.44
N ALA A 318 -60.14 -21.57 14.71
CA ALA A 318 -59.04 -22.54 14.62
C ALA A 318 -58.47 -22.64 13.20
N GLN A 319 -59.31 -22.68 12.17
CA GLN A 319 -58.87 -22.67 10.77
C GLN A 319 -58.16 -21.36 10.40
N THR A 320 -58.64 -20.23 10.91
CA THR A 320 -58.02 -18.92 10.67
C THR A 320 -56.65 -18.83 11.36
N GLN A 321 -56.52 -19.35 12.58
CA GLN A 321 -55.23 -19.44 13.27
C GLN A 321 -54.25 -20.34 12.50
N LEU A 322 -54.70 -21.48 11.99
CA LEU A 322 -53.87 -22.37 11.19
C LEU A 322 -53.40 -21.70 9.89
N LYS A 323 -54.29 -20.99 9.18
CA LYS A 323 -53.93 -20.22 7.98
C LYS A 323 -52.88 -19.13 8.28
N ARG A 324 -53.06 -18.38 9.38
CA ARG A 324 -52.07 -17.37 9.80
C ARG A 324 -50.71 -17.98 10.11
N GLN A 325 -50.67 -19.20 10.67
CA GLN A 325 -49.41 -19.91 10.89
C GLN A 325 -48.75 -20.31 9.56
N GLN A 326 -49.52 -20.83 8.60
CA GLN A 326 -49.02 -21.16 7.27
C GLN A 326 -48.48 -19.93 6.52
N GLU A 327 -49.23 -18.83 6.51
CA GLU A 327 -48.80 -17.56 5.91
C GLU A 327 -47.51 -17.03 6.57
N TYR A 328 -47.37 -17.21 7.88
CA TYR A 328 -46.15 -16.80 8.60
C TYR A 328 -44.93 -17.66 8.24
N GLU A 329 -45.11 -18.98 8.09
CA GLU A 329 -44.06 -19.89 7.63
C GLU A 329 -43.62 -19.57 6.19
N GLU A 330 -44.59 -19.36 5.29
CA GLU A 330 -44.33 -18.95 3.90
C GLU A 330 -43.56 -17.62 3.84
N PHE A 331 -43.95 -16.64 4.66
CA PHE A 331 -43.24 -15.37 4.77
C PHE A 331 -41.80 -15.54 5.27
N GLN A 332 -41.57 -16.39 6.28
CA GLN A 332 -40.22 -16.68 6.75
C GLN A 332 -39.36 -17.36 5.68
N ASP A 333 -39.94 -18.25 4.88
CA ASP A 333 -39.26 -18.92 3.78
C ASP A 333 -38.92 -17.97 2.64
N GLU A 334 -39.85 -17.07 2.28
CA GLU A 334 -39.59 -16.03 1.29
C GLU A 334 -38.45 -15.10 1.73
N MET A 335 -38.44 -14.71 3.01
CA MET A 335 -37.37 -13.88 3.57
C MET A 335 -36.02 -14.63 3.60
N ARG A 336 -36.01 -15.94 3.86
CA ARG A 336 -34.80 -16.77 3.75
C ARG A 336 -34.29 -16.83 2.31
N ARG A 337 -35.18 -17.02 1.33
CA ARG A 337 -34.81 -17.02 -0.10
C ARG A 337 -34.23 -15.69 -0.54
N LYS A 338 -34.87 -14.56 -0.20
CA LYS A 338 -34.35 -13.22 -0.53
C LYS A 338 -32.98 -12.95 0.08
N ARG A 339 -32.72 -13.42 1.31
CA ARG A 339 -31.38 -13.31 1.93
C ARG A 339 -30.33 -14.12 1.17
N LEU A 340 -30.66 -15.37 0.82
CA LEU A 340 -29.75 -16.24 0.05
C LEU A 340 -29.45 -15.68 -1.35
N ASP A 341 -30.46 -15.14 -2.04
CA ASP A 341 -30.27 -14.55 -3.36
C ASP A 341 -29.42 -13.27 -3.30
N TYR A 342 -29.65 -12.43 -2.27
CA TYR A 342 -28.81 -11.26 -2.02
C TYR A 342 -27.36 -11.64 -1.70
N GLU A 343 -27.15 -12.68 -0.88
CA GLU A 343 -25.83 -13.19 -0.53
C GLU A 343 -25.09 -13.74 -1.76
N ARG A 344 -25.79 -14.51 -2.62
CA ARG A 344 -25.23 -14.98 -3.90
C ARG A 344 -24.84 -13.83 -4.83
N GLN A 345 -25.68 -12.80 -4.96
CA GLN A 345 -25.34 -11.62 -5.76
C GLN A 345 -24.10 -10.90 -5.24
N MET A 346 -23.97 -10.79 -3.91
CA MET A 346 -22.79 -10.19 -3.28
C MET A 346 -21.54 -11.05 -3.47
N GLU A 347 -21.64 -12.37 -3.40
CA GLU A 347 -20.54 -13.29 -3.70
C GLU A 347 -20.11 -13.21 -5.17
N ASP A 348 -21.05 -13.19 -6.10
CA ASP A 348 -20.76 -13.03 -7.53
C ASP A 348 -20.08 -11.70 -7.83
N GLN A 349 -20.51 -10.61 -7.20
CA GLN A 349 -19.84 -9.31 -7.31
C GLN A 349 -18.44 -9.33 -6.72
N ARG A 350 -18.24 -10.01 -5.58
CA ARG A 350 -16.91 -10.17 -4.95
C ARG A 350 -15.98 -11.01 -5.82
N LEU A 351 -16.48 -12.08 -6.43
CA LEU A 351 -15.71 -12.92 -7.35
C LEU A 351 -15.28 -12.14 -8.59
N LYS A 352 -16.22 -11.41 -9.22
CA LYS A 352 -15.90 -10.53 -10.36
C LYS A 352 -14.88 -9.46 -10.02
N LEU A 353 -15.00 -8.85 -8.83
CA LEU A 353 -14.03 -7.85 -8.38
C LEU A 353 -12.65 -8.48 -8.16
N LYS A 354 -12.61 -9.67 -7.56
CA LYS A 354 -11.36 -10.41 -7.33
C LYS A 354 -10.70 -10.82 -8.64
N GLU A 355 -11.46 -11.35 -9.60
CA GLU A 355 -10.96 -11.70 -10.94
C GLU A 355 -10.39 -10.47 -11.66
N PHE A 356 -11.07 -9.32 -11.55
CA PHE A 356 -10.60 -8.06 -12.09
C PHE A 356 -9.31 -7.57 -11.41
N GLU A 357 -9.22 -7.66 -10.08
CA GLU A 357 -8.00 -7.32 -9.33
C GLU A 357 -6.81 -8.23 -9.70
N ASP A 358 -7.07 -9.53 -9.86
CA ASP A 358 -6.04 -10.51 -10.23
C ASP A 358 -5.58 -10.31 -11.68
N GLN A 359 -6.49 -9.99 -12.61
CA GLN A 359 -6.14 -9.58 -13.97
C GLN A 359 -5.29 -8.30 -13.97
N LYS A 360 -5.68 -7.29 -13.21
CA LYS A 360 -4.93 -6.03 -13.11
C LYS A 360 -3.53 -6.23 -12.53
N LYS A 361 -3.38 -7.10 -11.53
CA LYS A 361 -2.05 -7.47 -10.99
C LYS A 361 -1.19 -8.16 -12.06
N LEU A 362 -1.78 -9.09 -12.82
CA LEU A 362 -1.08 -9.75 -13.93
C LEU A 362 -0.64 -8.73 -14.99
N GLU A 363 -1.50 -7.78 -15.35
CA GLU A 363 -1.16 -6.69 -16.26
C GLU A 363 -0.02 -5.82 -15.72
N GLU A 364 -0.06 -5.44 -14.44
CA GLU A 364 1.00 -4.66 -13.78
C GLU A 364 2.34 -5.43 -13.73
N GLU A 365 2.31 -6.73 -13.46
CA GLU A 365 3.49 -7.59 -13.48
C GLU A 365 4.09 -7.70 -14.89
N LEU A 366 3.27 -7.95 -15.91
CA LEU A 366 3.71 -8.01 -17.31
C LEU A 366 4.26 -6.67 -17.77
N LYS A 367 3.62 -5.56 -17.39
CA LYS A 367 4.09 -4.20 -17.63
C LYS A 367 5.46 -3.95 -17.00
N SER A 368 5.64 -4.32 -15.72
CA SER A 368 6.92 -4.15 -15.02
C SER A 368 8.04 -4.99 -15.67
N LYS A 369 7.74 -6.25 -16.02
CA LYS A 369 8.68 -7.13 -16.74
C LYS A 369 9.03 -6.55 -18.12
N GLY A 370 8.04 -6.07 -18.86
CA GLY A 370 8.21 -5.43 -20.16
C GLY A 370 9.15 -4.22 -20.10
N PHE A 371 8.97 -3.32 -19.12
CA PHE A 371 9.85 -2.16 -18.95
C PHE A 371 11.29 -2.55 -18.56
N LYS A 372 11.46 -3.53 -17.67
CA LYS A 372 12.80 -4.03 -17.32
C LYS A 372 13.54 -4.58 -18.54
N LEU A 373 12.85 -5.34 -19.39
CA LEU A 373 13.43 -5.88 -20.62
C LEU A 373 13.83 -4.76 -21.61
N ILE A 374 13.06 -3.67 -21.70
CA ILE A 374 13.42 -2.49 -22.50
C ILE A 374 14.71 -1.86 -21.99
N ASP A 375 14.81 -1.65 -20.68
CA ASP A 375 16.00 -1.03 -20.07
C ASP A 375 17.24 -1.91 -20.24
N GLU A 376 17.10 -3.22 -20.06
CA GLU A 376 18.18 -4.18 -20.32
C GLU A 376 18.58 -4.21 -21.80
N ALA A 377 17.62 -4.21 -22.72
CA ALA A 377 17.88 -4.17 -24.16
C ALA A 377 18.68 -2.92 -24.56
N LYS A 378 18.32 -1.74 -24.02
CA LYS A 378 19.07 -0.50 -24.23
C LYS A 378 20.51 -0.61 -23.75
N ARG A 379 20.73 -1.18 -22.55
CA ARG A 379 22.10 -1.43 -22.05
C ARG A 379 22.90 -2.36 -22.96
N TYR A 380 22.31 -3.45 -23.44
CA TYR A 380 23.00 -4.35 -24.37
C TYR A 380 23.34 -3.67 -25.70
N ALA A 381 22.47 -2.79 -26.20
CA ALA A 381 22.76 -1.97 -27.37
C ALA A 381 23.96 -1.03 -27.13
N ASP A 382 24.05 -0.41 -25.95
CA ASP A 382 25.20 0.44 -25.58
C ASP A 382 26.52 -0.36 -25.55
N PHE A 383 26.47 -1.63 -25.13
CA PHE A 383 27.62 -2.54 -25.14
C PHE A 383 27.91 -3.18 -26.51
N LYS A 384 27.22 -2.75 -27.58
CA LYS A 384 27.33 -3.30 -28.94
C LYS A 384 26.95 -4.78 -29.07
N GLU A 385 26.18 -5.33 -28.13
CA GLU A 385 25.64 -6.71 -28.20
C GLU A 385 24.23 -6.70 -28.82
N PHE A 386 24.15 -6.31 -30.10
CA PHE A 386 22.88 -6.00 -30.77
C PHE A 386 21.91 -7.19 -30.86
N ASP A 387 22.39 -8.41 -31.11
CA ASP A 387 21.55 -9.61 -31.16
C ASP A 387 20.76 -9.84 -29.86
N LYS A 388 21.43 -9.63 -28.71
CA LYS A 388 20.78 -9.76 -27.39
C LYS A 388 19.80 -8.62 -27.15
N ALA A 389 20.14 -7.40 -27.58
CA ALA A 389 19.24 -6.26 -27.49
C ALA A 389 17.94 -6.50 -28.26
N TYR A 390 18.02 -6.95 -29.52
CA TYR A 390 16.82 -7.26 -30.32
C TYR A 390 15.98 -8.37 -29.70
N TYR A 391 16.61 -9.43 -29.21
CA TYR A 391 15.91 -10.52 -28.52
C TYR A 391 15.13 -10.04 -27.29
N LEU A 392 15.70 -9.13 -26.50
CA LEU A 392 15.03 -8.56 -25.33
C LEU A 392 13.91 -7.60 -25.70
N PHE A 393 14.10 -6.79 -26.76
CA PHE A 393 13.02 -5.95 -27.29
C PHE A 393 11.84 -6.78 -27.81
N ASP A 394 12.09 -7.88 -28.53
CA ASP A 394 11.02 -8.78 -29.00
C ASP A 394 10.29 -9.45 -27.82
N LYS A 395 11.01 -9.84 -26.77
CA LYS A 395 10.38 -10.33 -25.53
C LYS A 395 9.50 -9.26 -24.88
N ALA A 396 9.98 -8.02 -24.82
CA ALA A 396 9.18 -6.92 -24.28
C ALA A 396 7.90 -6.71 -25.11
N ILE A 397 8.01 -6.71 -26.44
CA ILE A 397 6.84 -6.62 -27.36
C ILE A 397 5.83 -7.73 -27.07
N ASN A 398 6.28 -8.97 -26.84
CA ASN A 398 5.37 -10.07 -26.53
C ASN A 398 4.61 -9.83 -25.22
N HIS A 399 5.27 -9.35 -24.16
CA HIS A 399 4.58 -8.98 -22.91
C HIS A 399 3.60 -7.82 -23.08
N PHE A 400 3.94 -6.80 -23.87
CA PHE A 400 3.02 -5.69 -24.14
C PHE A 400 1.86 -6.09 -25.06
N ARG A 401 2.06 -7.08 -25.94
CA ARG A 401 1.01 -7.65 -26.79
C ARG A 401 0.01 -8.47 -25.98
N GLU A 402 0.48 -9.23 -24.98
CA GLU A 402 -0.38 -9.99 -24.05
C GLU A 402 -1.36 -9.08 -23.29
N ILE A 403 -0.95 -7.86 -22.95
CA ILE A 403 -1.80 -6.86 -22.26
C ILE A 403 -2.49 -5.88 -23.21
N GLY A 404 -2.30 -5.98 -24.52
CA GLY A 404 -2.94 -5.11 -25.53
C GLY A 404 -2.41 -3.66 -25.58
N TRP A 405 -1.19 -3.39 -25.13
CA TRP A 405 -0.59 -2.05 -25.08
C TRP A 405 0.14 -1.71 -26.40
N SER A 406 -0.64 -1.38 -27.44
CA SER A 406 -0.12 -1.11 -28.80
C SER A 406 0.84 0.08 -28.88
N ASP A 407 0.63 1.12 -28.10
CA ASP A 407 1.44 2.34 -28.15
C ASP A 407 2.89 2.07 -27.70
N GLN A 408 3.04 1.24 -26.67
CA GLN A 408 4.35 0.82 -26.17
C GLN A 408 5.05 -0.12 -27.14
N ILE A 409 4.29 -0.99 -27.84
CA ILE A 409 4.85 -1.80 -28.92
C ILE A 409 5.45 -0.89 -30.01
N HIS A 410 4.71 0.13 -30.43
CA HIS A 410 5.18 1.09 -31.44
C HIS A 410 6.42 1.86 -30.97
N TYR A 411 6.47 2.22 -29.69
CA TYR A 411 7.65 2.83 -29.08
C TYR A 411 8.87 1.90 -29.14
N ILE A 412 8.71 0.62 -28.76
CA ILE A 412 9.79 -0.37 -28.82
C ILE A 412 10.26 -0.60 -30.26
N GLU A 413 9.33 -0.68 -31.23
CA GLU A 413 9.68 -0.80 -32.65
C GLU A 413 10.51 0.39 -33.14
N THR A 414 10.23 1.59 -32.64
CA THR A 414 11.02 2.79 -32.94
C THR A 414 12.42 2.68 -32.33
N GLU A 415 12.52 2.19 -31.09
CA GLU A 415 13.82 1.93 -30.46
C GLU A 415 14.63 0.85 -31.19
N ILE A 416 14.00 -0.24 -31.64
CA ILE A 416 14.66 -1.26 -32.47
C ILE A 416 15.23 -0.64 -33.75
N LYS A 417 14.49 0.26 -34.42
CA LYS A 417 14.98 0.98 -35.60
C LYS A 417 16.18 1.86 -35.25
N ASN A 418 16.15 2.56 -34.12
CA ASN A 418 17.27 3.36 -33.65
C ASN A 418 18.50 2.48 -33.37
N THR A 419 18.31 1.34 -32.69
CA THR A 419 19.38 0.38 -32.40
C THR A 419 20.01 -0.17 -33.68
N LYS A 420 19.23 -0.42 -34.75
CA LYS A 420 19.76 -0.80 -36.06
C LYS A 420 20.65 0.26 -36.68
N ILE A 421 20.27 1.53 -36.57
CA ILE A 421 21.10 2.65 -37.04
C ILE A 421 22.41 2.70 -36.25
N PHE A 422 22.37 2.45 -34.93
CA PHE A 422 23.57 2.36 -34.10
C PHE A 422 24.46 1.18 -34.46
N GLU A 423 23.88 0.02 -34.75
CA GLU A 423 24.59 -1.17 -35.21
C GLU A 423 25.33 -0.90 -36.52
N GLU A 424 24.66 -0.34 -37.53
CA GLU A 424 25.29 0.02 -38.81
C GLU A 424 26.43 1.03 -38.64
N LYS A 425 26.31 1.95 -37.69
CA LYS A 425 27.37 2.90 -37.36
C LYS A 425 28.55 2.20 -36.68
N ALA A 426 28.27 1.32 -35.72
CA ALA A 426 29.30 0.56 -35.03
C ALA A 426 30.07 -0.39 -35.98
N GLN A 427 29.36 -1.03 -36.92
CA GLN A 427 29.98 -1.86 -37.96
C GLN A 427 30.84 -1.04 -38.93
N ARG A 428 30.40 0.17 -39.30
CA ARG A 428 31.22 1.10 -40.09
C ARG A 428 32.50 1.50 -39.37
N GLU A 429 32.39 1.88 -38.10
CA GLU A 429 33.55 2.21 -37.26
C GLU A 429 34.50 1.01 -37.12
N GLU A 430 33.99 -0.20 -36.90
CA GLU A 430 34.82 -1.41 -36.82
C GLU A 430 35.55 -1.70 -38.14
N LEU A 431 34.86 -1.51 -39.27
CA LEU A 431 35.46 -1.68 -40.60
C LEU A 431 36.52 -0.60 -40.89
N GLU A 432 36.31 0.64 -40.43
CA GLU A 432 37.32 1.71 -40.49
C GLU A 432 38.53 1.41 -39.59
N VAL A 433 38.32 0.93 -38.36
CA VAL A 433 39.40 0.50 -37.47
C VAL A 433 40.18 -0.65 -38.09
N LYS A 434 39.50 -1.62 -38.70
CA LYS A 434 40.15 -2.74 -39.40
C LYS A 434 40.97 -2.26 -40.60
N LYS A 435 40.44 -1.35 -41.41
CA LYS A 435 41.19 -0.70 -42.51
C LYS A 435 42.42 0.04 -41.99
N MET A 436 42.28 0.81 -40.90
CA MET A 436 43.42 1.48 -40.26
C MET A 436 44.44 0.48 -39.73
N GLN A 437 44.02 -0.63 -39.12
CA GLN A 437 44.93 -1.69 -38.69
C GLN A 437 45.66 -2.34 -39.87
N GLU A 438 44.95 -2.61 -40.96
CA GLU A 438 45.54 -3.14 -42.20
C GLU A 438 46.53 -2.13 -42.82
N GLU A 439 46.19 -0.85 -42.87
CA GLU A 439 47.08 0.23 -43.31
C GLU A 439 48.33 0.38 -42.41
N VAL A 440 48.16 0.26 -41.08
CA VAL A 440 49.27 0.26 -40.12
C VAL A 440 50.15 -0.96 -40.32
N GLN A 441 49.57 -2.15 -40.52
CA GLN A 441 50.33 -3.36 -40.84
C GLN A 441 51.03 -3.28 -42.19
N GLU A 442 50.40 -2.70 -43.21
CA GLU A 442 50.99 -2.39 -44.50
C GLU A 442 52.17 -1.42 -44.35
N LYS A 443 51.99 -0.32 -43.61
CA LYS A 443 53.07 0.63 -43.30
C LYS A 443 54.22 -0.08 -42.58
N LEU A 444 53.92 -0.93 -41.60
CA LEU A 444 54.94 -1.71 -40.89
C LEU A 444 55.68 -2.66 -41.84
N LYS A 445 54.97 -3.33 -42.76
CA LYS A 445 55.59 -4.18 -43.80
C LYS A 445 56.46 -3.35 -44.75
N ARG A 446 56.01 -2.16 -45.15
CA ARG A 446 56.78 -1.22 -45.98
C ARG A 446 58.03 -0.73 -45.26
N GLU A 447 57.92 -0.30 -44.00
CA GLU A 447 59.07 0.09 -43.17
C GLU A 447 60.04 -1.08 -42.96
N ILE A 448 59.55 -2.30 -42.71
CA ILE A 448 60.41 -3.49 -42.62
C ILE A 448 61.10 -3.74 -43.97
N HIS A 449 60.39 -3.55 -45.09
CA HIS A 449 60.96 -3.74 -46.42
C HIS A 449 61.97 -2.64 -46.78
N GLU A 450 61.71 -1.39 -46.43
CA GLU A 450 62.63 -0.27 -46.55
C GLU A 450 63.84 -0.47 -45.65
N ARG A 451 63.67 -0.83 -44.38
CA ARG A 451 64.79 -1.22 -43.51
C ARG A 451 65.56 -2.42 -44.04
N LYS A 452 64.92 -3.37 -44.72
CA LYS A 452 65.62 -4.47 -45.40
C LYS A 452 66.36 -3.98 -46.64
N LYS A 453 65.82 -3.01 -47.39
CA LYS A 453 66.49 -2.38 -48.53
C LYS A 453 67.63 -1.48 -48.10
N GLU A 454 67.46 -0.69 -47.05
CA GLU A 454 68.49 0.10 -46.37
C GLU A 454 69.52 -0.79 -45.71
N ALA A 455 69.12 -1.90 -45.09
CA ALA A 455 70.06 -2.89 -44.59
C ALA A 455 70.78 -3.60 -45.73
N ALA A 456 70.15 -3.83 -46.88
CA ALA A 456 70.78 -4.40 -48.07
C ALA A 456 71.67 -3.37 -48.79
N GLN A 457 71.31 -2.09 -48.82
CA GLN A 457 72.14 -0.99 -49.30
C GLN A 457 73.28 -0.71 -48.34
N MET A 458 73.04 -0.81 -47.03
CA MET A 458 74.08 -0.85 -46.02
C MET A 458 74.89 -2.13 -46.14
N LYS A 459 74.34 -3.25 -46.61
CA LYS A 459 75.11 -4.46 -46.91
C LYS A 459 75.92 -4.31 -48.17
N VAL A 460 75.48 -3.51 -49.15
CA VAL A 460 76.24 -3.14 -50.34
C VAL A 460 77.31 -2.10 -49.98
N THR A 461 77.05 -1.14 -49.09
CA THR A 461 78.10 -0.24 -48.59
C THR A 461 78.99 -0.91 -47.53
N VAL A 462 78.54 -1.97 -46.86
CA VAL A 462 79.34 -2.87 -45.99
C VAL A 462 79.96 -4.00 -46.80
N GLU A 463 79.57 -4.24 -48.05
CA GLU A 463 80.28 -5.06 -49.04
C GLU A 463 81.28 -4.18 -49.81
N GLU A 464 81.05 -2.88 -49.99
CA GLU A 464 82.06 -1.94 -50.51
C GLU A 464 83.08 -1.55 -49.43
N VAL A 465 82.62 -1.30 -48.19
CA VAL A 465 83.46 -1.24 -47.00
C VAL A 465 83.93 -2.65 -46.61
N GLY A 466 83.28 -3.70 -47.11
CA GLY A 466 83.64 -5.10 -46.92
C GLY A 466 84.76 -5.53 -47.85
N ASP A 467 84.76 -5.06 -49.08
CA ASP A 467 85.84 -5.21 -50.06
C ASP A 467 87.02 -4.34 -49.64
N LEU A 468 86.79 -3.13 -49.12
CA LEU A 468 87.82 -2.31 -48.47
C LEU A 468 88.29 -2.89 -47.14
N ALA A 469 87.42 -3.53 -46.34
CA ALA A 469 87.79 -4.15 -45.07
C ALA A 469 88.39 -5.54 -45.28
N GLU A 470 88.10 -6.24 -46.37
CA GLU A 470 88.68 -7.52 -46.76
C GLU A 470 89.99 -7.26 -47.51
N GLU A 471 90.14 -6.15 -48.23
CA GLU A 471 91.42 -5.64 -48.73
C GLU A 471 92.31 -5.09 -47.59
N VAL A 472 91.74 -4.40 -46.60
CA VAL A 472 92.45 -3.99 -45.37
C VAL A 472 92.73 -5.17 -44.45
N ASN A 473 91.85 -6.17 -44.36
CA ASN A 473 92.07 -7.39 -43.56
C ASN A 473 92.99 -8.38 -44.30
N ASN A 474 93.06 -8.38 -45.64
CA ASN A 474 94.08 -9.09 -46.41
C ASN A 474 95.42 -8.33 -46.39
N MET A 475 95.41 -6.99 -46.31
CA MET A 475 96.61 -6.22 -46.00
C MET A 475 97.07 -6.44 -44.56
N ILE A 476 96.16 -6.52 -43.58
CA ILE A 476 96.48 -6.81 -42.18
C ILE A 476 96.94 -8.26 -42.04
N ARG A 477 96.30 -9.24 -42.68
CA ARG A 477 96.74 -10.65 -42.69
C ARG A 477 98.05 -10.85 -43.43
N SER A 478 98.27 -10.21 -44.58
CA SER A 478 99.58 -10.28 -45.26
C SER A 478 100.67 -9.52 -44.49
N ARG A 479 100.31 -8.46 -43.77
CA ARG A 479 101.23 -7.74 -42.88
C ARG A 479 101.50 -8.53 -41.60
N GLU A 480 100.51 -9.19 -41.01
CA GLU A 480 100.62 -10.07 -39.85
C GLU A 480 101.37 -11.37 -40.18
N ASP A 481 101.19 -11.93 -41.37
CA ASP A 481 101.95 -13.10 -41.84
C ASP A 481 103.38 -12.69 -42.22
N SER A 482 103.60 -11.49 -42.78
CA SER A 482 104.95 -10.94 -42.98
C SER A 482 105.66 -10.60 -41.66
N LEU A 483 104.90 -10.15 -40.65
CA LEU A 483 105.40 -9.86 -39.31
C LEU A 483 105.63 -11.14 -38.52
N ARG A 484 104.82 -12.18 -38.67
CA ARG A 484 105.03 -13.51 -38.08
C ARG A 484 106.20 -14.25 -38.74
N LEU A 485 106.40 -14.14 -40.05
CA LEU A 485 107.60 -14.65 -40.73
C LEU A 485 108.87 -13.86 -40.35
N ALA A 486 108.74 -12.56 -40.07
CA ALA A 486 109.84 -11.74 -39.55
C ALA A 486 110.11 -11.99 -38.05
N GLU A 487 109.08 -12.27 -37.24
CA GLU A 487 109.18 -12.64 -35.82
C GLU A 487 109.73 -14.04 -35.64
N ILE A 488 109.35 -15.02 -36.45
CA ILE A 488 109.94 -16.37 -36.42
C ILE A 488 111.43 -16.32 -36.80
N ARG A 489 111.82 -15.49 -37.78
CA ARG A 489 113.24 -15.27 -38.13
C ARG A 489 114.02 -14.44 -37.09
N ARG A 490 113.35 -13.51 -36.38
CA ARG A 490 113.94 -12.78 -35.24
C ARG A 490 114.05 -13.67 -34.00
N GLU A 491 113.08 -14.53 -33.73
CA GLU A 491 113.09 -15.45 -32.59
C GLU A 491 114.10 -16.59 -32.76
N GLU A 492 114.40 -17.02 -33.98
CA GLU A 492 115.49 -17.97 -34.25
C GLU A 492 116.88 -17.33 -34.10
N GLN A 493 117.07 -16.07 -34.53
CA GLN A 493 118.31 -15.31 -34.27
C GLN A 493 118.48 -14.93 -32.78
N ILE A 494 117.38 -14.59 -32.09
CA ILE A 494 117.39 -14.31 -30.65
C ILE A 494 117.58 -15.60 -29.83
N LYS A 495 117.13 -16.78 -30.29
CA LYS A 495 117.39 -18.07 -29.61
C LYS A 495 118.85 -18.53 -29.72
N ASP A 496 119.56 -18.19 -30.79
CA ASP A 496 120.99 -18.50 -30.95
C ASP A 496 121.90 -17.46 -30.26
N GLU A 497 121.52 -16.18 -30.22
CA GLU A 497 122.21 -15.15 -29.42
C GLU A 497 121.91 -15.28 -27.91
N ALA A 498 120.70 -15.70 -27.50
CA ALA A 498 120.35 -15.96 -26.10
C ALA A 498 120.98 -17.23 -25.52
N LYS A 499 121.36 -18.22 -26.34
CA LYS A 499 122.16 -19.38 -25.90
C LYS A 499 123.62 -19.02 -25.60
N GLN A 500 124.20 -18.03 -26.30
CA GLN A 500 125.53 -17.49 -25.97
C GLN A 500 125.47 -16.47 -24.82
N PHE A 501 124.36 -15.73 -24.68
CA PHE A 501 124.16 -14.80 -23.57
C PHE A 501 123.80 -15.49 -22.24
N SER A 502 123.03 -16.59 -22.23
CA SER A 502 122.67 -17.32 -21.00
C SER A 502 123.86 -18.06 -20.37
N SER A 503 124.83 -18.50 -21.16
CA SER A 503 126.09 -19.08 -20.64
C SER A 503 127.04 -18.03 -20.04
N SER A 504 126.90 -16.76 -20.43
CA SER A 504 127.65 -15.62 -19.87
C SER A 504 126.93 -14.99 -18.67
N MET A 505 125.60 -14.92 -18.71
CA MET A 505 124.76 -14.35 -17.65
C MET A 505 124.55 -15.33 -16.47
N GLY A 506 124.72 -16.64 -16.67
CA GLY A 506 124.77 -17.62 -15.58
C GLY A 506 125.98 -17.43 -14.64
N LYS A 507 127.12 -16.93 -15.16
CA LYS A 507 128.29 -16.57 -14.33
C LYS A 507 128.12 -15.23 -13.61
N MET A 508 127.38 -14.29 -14.20
CA MET A 508 127.04 -13.00 -13.54
C MET A 508 125.88 -13.12 -12.53
N LEU A 509 124.94 -14.04 -12.70
CA LEU A 509 123.85 -14.29 -11.75
C LEU A 509 124.32 -15.02 -10.49
N GLY A 510 125.37 -15.84 -10.57
CA GLY A 510 126.06 -16.39 -9.39
C GLY A 510 126.68 -15.29 -8.52
N ILE A 511 127.41 -14.35 -9.13
CA ILE A 511 128.02 -13.20 -8.44
C ILE A 511 126.95 -12.25 -7.87
N LYS A 512 125.81 -12.10 -8.55
CA LYS A 512 124.68 -11.28 -8.07
C LYS A 512 123.91 -11.93 -6.91
N GLN A 513 123.80 -13.26 -6.87
CA GLN A 513 123.15 -13.98 -5.76
C GLN A 513 124.05 -14.09 -4.52
N GLU A 514 125.38 -14.17 -4.68
CA GLU A 514 126.33 -14.01 -3.56
C GLU A 514 126.28 -12.60 -2.97
N LEU A 515 126.36 -11.55 -3.80
CA LEU A 515 126.28 -10.15 -3.35
C LEU A 515 124.93 -9.78 -2.71
N LEU A 516 123.81 -10.36 -3.16
CA LEU A 516 122.49 -10.15 -2.53
C LEU A 516 122.32 -10.92 -1.21
N SER A 517 123.02 -12.05 -1.04
CA SER A 517 123.06 -12.78 0.24
C SER A 517 123.95 -12.08 1.29
N GLU A 518 125.01 -11.40 0.85
CA GLU A 518 125.84 -10.55 1.71
C GLU A 518 125.16 -9.20 2.03
N LEU A 519 124.41 -8.60 1.10
CA LEU A 519 123.62 -7.39 1.35
C LEU A 519 122.42 -7.63 2.28
N LYS A 520 121.81 -8.82 2.26
CA LYS A 520 120.76 -9.19 3.23
C LYS A 520 121.33 -9.44 4.63
N LYS A 521 122.48 -10.10 4.75
CA LYS A 521 123.18 -10.27 6.04
C LYS A 521 123.67 -8.93 6.62
N ALA A 522 124.19 -8.03 5.78
CA ALA A 522 124.61 -6.70 6.20
C ALA A 522 123.44 -5.79 6.63
N LYS A 523 122.26 -5.89 5.98
CA LYS A 523 121.05 -5.14 6.38
C LYS A 523 120.38 -5.70 7.64
N GLU A 524 120.38 -7.01 7.85
CA GLU A 524 119.87 -7.63 9.09
C GLU A 524 120.80 -7.37 10.30
N GLU A 525 122.11 -7.22 10.08
CA GLU A 525 123.06 -6.79 11.12
C GLU A 525 123.01 -5.28 11.42
N GLU A 526 122.70 -4.44 10.44
CA GLU A 526 122.53 -2.99 10.64
C GLU A 526 121.20 -2.66 11.35
N GLN A 527 120.15 -3.46 11.12
CA GLN A 527 118.85 -3.29 11.76
C GLN A 527 118.84 -3.81 13.21
N LYS A 528 119.57 -4.89 13.52
CA LYS A 528 119.86 -5.31 14.91
C LYS A 528 120.74 -4.29 15.67
N LYS A 529 121.73 -3.67 15.00
CA LYS A 529 122.55 -2.60 15.62
C LYS A 529 121.79 -1.29 15.86
N LYS A 530 120.70 -1.01 15.14
CA LYS A 530 119.82 0.16 15.39
C LYS A 530 118.81 -0.10 16.52
N GLU A 531 118.26 -1.31 16.63
CA GLU A 531 117.38 -1.69 17.74
C GLU A 531 118.11 -1.84 19.10
N ASP A 532 119.39 -2.26 19.10
CA ASP A 532 120.20 -2.34 20.33
C ASP A 532 120.74 -0.97 20.78
N LEU A 533 120.89 0.00 19.87
CA LEU A 533 121.31 1.38 20.18
C LEU A 533 120.15 2.23 20.75
N GLU A 534 118.90 1.97 20.34
CA GLU A 534 117.71 2.61 20.95
C GLU A 534 117.42 2.05 22.35
N LYS A 535 117.62 0.74 22.58
CA LYS A 535 117.51 0.13 23.93
C LYS A 535 118.61 0.56 24.91
N GLN A 536 119.78 0.99 24.43
CA GLN A 536 120.82 1.61 25.27
C GLN A 536 120.51 3.08 25.61
N LYS A 537 119.95 3.86 24.68
CA LYS A 537 119.57 5.26 24.93
C LYS A 537 118.36 5.42 25.85
N GLU A 538 117.46 4.43 25.91
CA GLU A 538 116.36 4.40 26.88
C GLU A 538 116.82 3.94 28.28
N LYS A 539 117.84 3.10 28.38
CA LYS A 539 118.45 2.73 29.68
C LYS A 539 119.27 3.87 30.30
N GLU A 540 119.97 4.67 29.49
CA GLU A 540 120.73 5.82 29.99
C GLU A 540 119.82 6.95 30.50
N LYS A 541 118.66 7.19 29.86
CA LYS A 541 117.66 8.17 30.35
C LYS A 541 116.98 7.74 31.66
N VAL A 542 116.80 6.43 31.89
CA VAL A 542 116.26 5.89 33.15
C VAL A 542 117.27 5.94 34.28
N ASP A 543 118.56 5.79 33.99
CA ASP A 543 119.63 5.87 35.00
C ASP A 543 120.05 7.32 35.34
N GLU A 544 119.84 8.27 34.44
CA GLU A 544 120.03 9.70 34.70
C GLU A 544 118.88 10.29 35.56
N ILE A 545 117.65 9.83 35.38
CA ILE A 545 116.52 10.15 36.28
C ILE A 545 116.69 9.49 37.67
N LYS A 546 117.27 8.28 37.74
CA LYS A 546 117.63 7.62 39.02
C LYS A 546 118.84 8.24 39.74
N ARG A 547 119.67 9.04 39.06
CA ARG A 547 120.70 9.90 39.70
C ARG A 547 120.10 11.19 40.22
N MET A 548 119.24 11.87 39.44
CA MET A 548 118.53 13.06 39.90
C MET A 548 117.60 12.80 41.10
N LEU A 549 117.01 11.61 41.21
CA LEU A 549 116.22 11.20 42.39
C LEU A 549 117.06 10.75 43.61
N ARG A 550 118.37 10.53 43.46
CA ARG A 550 119.29 10.20 44.58
C ARG A 550 119.93 11.45 45.19
N ASP A 551 120.09 12.53 44.43
CA ASP A 551 120.64 13.79 44.94
C ASP A 551 119.59 14.72 45.57
N MET A 552 118.30 14.42 45.44
CA MET A 552 117.22 15.07 46.22
C MET A 552 116.93 14.39 47.57
N LYS A 553 117.63 13.29 47.92
CA LYS A 553 117.50 12.60 49.22
C LYS A 553 118.72 12.79 50.15
N LYS A 554 119.62 13.70 49.79
CA LYS A 554 120.67 14.26 50.66
C LYS A 554 120.61 15.80 50.62
N LYS A 555 119.50 16.33 51.12
CA LYS A 555 119.42 17.60 51.85
C LYS A 555 118.27 17.53 52.83
#